data_AF-A0A182YCR7-F1
#
_entry.id   AF-A0A182YCR7-F1
#
_cell.length_a   1.000
_cell.length_b   1.000
_cell.length_c   1.000
_cell.angle_alpha   90.00
_cell.angle_beta   90.00
_cell.angle_gamma   90.00
#
_symmetry.space_group_name_H-M   'P 1'
#
loop_
_entity.id
_entity.type
_entity.pdbx_description
1 polymer ?
#
loop_
_entity_poly.entity_id
_entity_poly.type
_entity_poly.pdbx_seq_one_letter_code
_entity_poly.pdbx_strand_id
1 'polypeptide(L)'
;MSDEYQHVSKGKLKLKNDSDAKKKHKKKNKKKEKEKLIRAVLEEPGKGDDHKQQQQGQAGTSEPGRRTLTKAEESFKKMQEKMQNKRIVEKAQMTHKQRVELFNMHLDSLTEHFDIPKVSWTK
;
A
#
# COMPACT_ATOMS: atom_id res chain seq x y z
N MET A 1 -42.74 -12.48 21.69
CA MET A 1 -41.80 -12.12 20.62
C MET A 1 -40.57 -11.54 21.29
N SER A 2 -39.49 -12.32 21.38
CA SER A 2 -38.25 -11.87 22.01
C SER A 2 -37.42 -11.09 20.99
N ASP A 3 -36.86 -9.94 21.40
CA ASP A 3 -36.09 -9.04 20.54
C ASP A 3 -34.75 -9.70 20.14
N GLU A 4 -34.49 -9.78 18.84
CA GLU A 4 -33.34 -10.45 18.22
C GLU A 4 -31.98 -9.87 18.67
N TYR A 5 -31.98 -8.62 19.15
CA TYR A 5 -30.77 -7.92 19.57
C TYR A 5 -30.52 -7.90 21.08
N GLN A 6 -31.29 -8.67 21.86
CA GLN A 6 -31.18 -8.67 23.32
C GLN A 6 -29.79 -9.11 23.83
N HIS A 7 -29.06 -9.92 23.05
CA HIS A 7 -27.76 -10.50 23.43
C HIS A 7 -26.54 -9.69 22.95
N VAL A 8 -26.74 -8.58 22.23
CA VAL A 8 -25.63 -7.79 21.69
C VAL A 8 -25.07 -6.85 22.77
N SER A 9 -23.76 -6.90 22.99
CA SER A 9 -23.09 -6.01 23.94
C SER A 9 -23.13 -4.56 23.45
N LYS A 10 -23.91 -3.70 24.13
CA LYS A 10 -24.10 -2.28 23.77
C LYS A 10 -22.95 -1.36 24.24
N GLY A 11 -21.85 -1.93 24.73
CA GLY A 11 -20.72 -1.20 25.31
C GLY A 11 -19.62 -0.88 24.31
N LYS A 12 -18.84 0.17 24.59
CA LYS A 12 -17.66 0.54 23.81
C LYS A 12 -16.60 -0.58 23.87
N LEU A 13 -16.20 -1.10 22.71
CA LEU A 13 -15.17 -2.14 22.59
C LEU A 13 -13.85 -1.69 23.24
N LYS A 14 -13.39 -2.45 24.24
CA LYS A 14 -12.11 -2.24 24.93
C LYS A 14 -11.09 -3.24 24.39
N LEU A 15 -10.04 -2.74 23.75
CA LEU A 15 -8.92 -3.56 23.29
C LEU A 15 -7.89 -3.68 24.42
N LYS A 16 -7.25 -4.84 24.55
CA LYS A 16 -6.30 -5.22 25.61
C LYS A 16 -5.07 -4.30 25.76
N ASN A 17 -4.92 -3.27 24.93
CA ASN A 17 -3.77 -2.36 24.93
C ASN A 17 -4.14 -0.86 24.84
N ASP A 18 -5.38 -0.48 25.14
CA ASP A 18 -5.82 0.92 25.09
C ASP A 18 -5.40 1.68 26.38
N SER A 19 -4.08 1.77 26.60
CA SER A 19 -3.49 2.65 27.61
C SER A 19 -3.43 4.08 27.06
N ASP A 20 -3.92 5.03 27.85
CA ASP A 20 -4.08 6.44 27.52
C ASP A 20 -2.88 7.06 26.79
N ALA A 21 -3.02 7.22 25.47
CA ALA A 21 -2.02 7.90 24.66
C ALA A 21 -2.07 9.41 24.92
N LYS A 22 -1.24 9.91 25.84
CA LYS A 22 -0.96 11.35 26.06
C LYS A 22 -0.67 12.05 24.72
N LYS A 23 -1.55 12.98 24.33
CA LYS A 23 -1.66 13.53 22.97
C LYS A 23 -0.63 14.61 22.56
N LYS A 24 0.25 15.10 23.43
CA LYS A 24 1.06 16.31 23.10
C LYS A 24 2.42 16.10 22.41
N HIS A 25 3.02 14.90 22.43
CA HIS A 25 4.30 14.63 21.73
C HIS A 25 4.22 13.64 20.54
N LYS A 26 3.03 13.14 20.22
CA LYS A 26 2.84 12.00 19.29
C LYS A 26 3.13 12.30 17.82
N LYS A 27 3.06 13.56 17.37
CA LYS A 27 3.16 13.91 15.94
C LYS A 27 4.59 13.84 15.38
N LYS A 28 5.59 14.32 16.14
CA LYS A 28 7.02 14.24 15.75
C LYS A 28 7.55 12.80 15.83
N ASN A 29 7.09 12.04 16.83
CA ASN A 29 7.48 10.64 16.98
C ASN A 29 6.87 9.75 15.88
N LYS A 30 5.60 9.95 15.52
CA LYS A 30 4.95 9.17 14.44
C LYS A 30 5.60 9.32 13.06
N LYS A 31 6.14 10.51 12.73
CA LYS A 31 6.87 10.71 11.46
C LYS A 31 8.22 9.98 11.48
N LYS A 32 8.98 10.09 12.58
CA LYS A 32 10.26 9.40 12.78
C LYS A 32 10.10 7.87 12.82
N GLU A 33 9.00 7.38 13.39
CA GLU A 33 8.69 5.95 13.38
C GLU A 33 8.22 5.44 12.02
N LYS A 34 7.41 6.21 11.27
CA LYS A 34 7.05 5.85 9.88
C LYS A 34 8.30 5.76 9.01
N GLU A 35 9.25 6.69 9.17
CA GLU A 35 10.51 6.71 8.44
C GLU A 35 11.43 5.54 8.81
N LYS A 36 11.55 5.21 10.10
CA LYS A 36 12.29 4.03 10.58
C LYS A 36 11.66 2.72 10.08
N LEU A 37 10.32 2.62 10.07
CA LEU A 37 9.61 1.45 9.57
C LEU A 37 9.83 1.28 8.07
N ILE A 38 9.75 2.37 7.30
CA ILE A 38 10.03 2.36 5.86
C ILE A 38 11.47 1.88 5.61
N ARG A 39 12.44 2.38 6.38
CA ARG A 39 13.85 2.01 6.22
C ARG A 39 14.10 0.54 6.56
N ALA A 40 13.51 0.05 7.64
CA ALA A 40 13.61 -1.36 8.04
C ALA A 40 13.01 -2.31 6.99
N VAL A 41 11.88 -1.95 6.36
CA VAL A 41 11.26 -2.75 5.29
C VAL A 41 12.06 -2.70 3.98
N LEU A 42 12.81 -1.62 3.72
CA LEU A 42 13.65 -1.48 2.52
C LEU A 42 14.99 -2.22 2.63
N GLU A 43 15.61 -2.22 3.81
CA GLU A 43 16.93 -2.81 4.06
C GLU A 43 16.87 -4.33 4.32
N GLU A 44 15.76 -4.87 4.84
CA GLU A 44 15.57 -6.29 5.13
C GLU A 44 14.35 -6.87 4.38
N PRO A 45 14.47 -7.28 3.10
CA PRO A 45 13.38 -7.94 2.37
C PRO A 45 13.10 -9.38 2.84
N GLY A 46 13.68 -9.84 3.96
CA GLY A 46 13.81 -11.26 4.31
C GLY A 46 13.14 -11.74 5.60
N LYS A 47 12.56 -10.88 6.44
CA LYS A 47 11.96 -11.30 7.72
C LYS A 47 10.65 -10.56 8.00
N GLY A 48 9.55 -11.20 7.67
CA GLY A 48 8.21 -10.77 8.10
C GLY A 48 7.25 -10.56 6.94
N ASP A 49 6.79 -11.66 6.34
CA ASP A 49 5.43 -12.11 6.60
C ASP A 49 5.27 -13.50 5.96
N ASP A 50 5.42 -14.54 6.79
CA ASP A 50 4.85 -15.88 6.53
C ASP A 50 3.31 -15.82 6.65
N HIS A 51 2.69 -14.79 6.07
CA HIS A 51 1.28 -14.82 5.78
C HIS A 51 1.12 -15.81 4.62
N LYS A 52 0.96 -17.07 5.01
CA LYS A 52 0.33 -18.17 4.27
C LYS A 52 -0.91 -17.64 3.53
N GLN A 53 -0.72 -17.00 2.39
CA GLN A 53 -1.69 -17.11 1.33
C GLN A 53 -1.53 -18.54 0.84
N GLN A 54 -2.50 -19.34 1.24
CA GLN A 54 -2.77 -20.67 0.71
C GLN A 54 -2.81 -20.58 -0.82
N GLN A 55 -1.66 -20.70 -1.48
CA GLN A 55 -1.59 -21.26 -2.80
C GLN A 55 -1.14 -22.69 -2.60
N GLN A 56 -2.14 -23.52 -2.29
CA GLN A 56 -2.04 -24.97 -2.50
C GLN A 56 -1.63 -25.24 -3.95
N GLY A 57 -0.86 -26.32 -4.14
CA GLY A 57 -0.54 -26.91 -5.44
C GLY A 57 0.97 -26.90 -5.71
N GLN A 58 1.75 -27.60 -4.89
CA GLN A 58 2.16 -29.00 -5.13
C GLN A 58 3.08 -29.15 -6.34
N ALA A 59 4.38 -29.25 -6.04
CA ALA A 59 5.24 -30.12 -6.82
C ALA A 59 4.64 -31.53 -6.74
N GLY A 60 4.11 -32.03 -7.86
CA GLY A 60 3.73 -33.44 -7.97
C GLY A 60 2.28 -33.83 -7.68
N THR A 61 1.27 -33.05 -8.09
CA THR A 61 -0.04 -33.63 -8.46
C THR A 61 -0.68 -32.77 -9.55
N SER A 62 -0.80 -33.33 -10.75
CA SER A 62 -1.52 -32.74 -11.86
C SER A 62 -3.04 -32.76 -11.60
N GLU A 63 -3.54 -31.72 -10.94
CA GLU A 63 -4.97 -31.38 -11.03
C GLU A 63 -5.31 -31.04 -12.49
N PRO A 64 -6.36 -31.63 -13.09
CA PRO A 64 -6.71 -31.41 -14.48
C PRO A 64 -7.30 -30.00 -14.64
N GLY A 65 -6.44 -29.02 -14.96
CA GLY A 65 -6.87 -27.65 -15.25
C GLY A 65 -5.92 -26.55 -14.80
N ARG A 66 -4.88 -26.84 -14.01
CA ARG A 66 -3.90 -25.83 -13.60
C ARG A 66 -2.77 -25.74 -14.63
N ARG A 67 -2.63 -24.57 -15.26
CA ARG A 67 -1.49 -24.28 -16.15
C ARG A 67 -0.19 -24.38 -15.37
N THR A 68 0.76 -25.17 -15.87
CA THR A 68 2.14 -25.16 -15.38
C THR A 68 2.79 -23.86 -15.82
N LEU A 69 3.38 -23.12 -14.87
CA LEU A 69 4.11 -21.91 -15.22
C LEU A 69 5.41 -22.29 -15.93
N THR A 70 5.76 -21.51 -16.94
CA THR A 70 7.07 -21.57 -17.57
C THR A 70 8.14 -21.00 -16.64
N LYS A 71 9.41 -21.41 -16.81
CA LYS A 71 10.55 -20.86 -16.05
C LYS A 71 10.62 -19.33 -16.14
N ALA A 72 10.25 -18.76 -17.29
CA ALA A 72 10.16 -17.32 -17.48
C ALA A 72 9.08 -16.69 -16.57
N GLU A 73 7.88 -17.25 -16.54
CA GLU A 73 6.79 -16.78 -15.69
C GLU A 73 7.11 -16.93 -14.19
N GLU A 74 7.77 -18.00 -13.79
CA GLU A 74 8.24 -18.19 -12.40
C GLU A 74 9.24 -17.10 -11.98
N SER A 75 10.21 -16.80 -12.84
CA SER A 75 11.19 -15.73 -12.58
C SER A 75 10.55 -14.35 -12.53
N PHE A 76 9.58 -14.07 -13.39
CA PHE A 76 8.82 -12.82 -13.39
C PHE A 76 8.00 -12.68 -12.12
N LYS A 77 7.30 -13.74 -11.69
CA LYS A 77 6.52 -13.75 -10.45
C LYS A 77 7.41 -13.47 -9.24
N LYS A 78 8.59 -14.09 -9.15
CA LYS A 78 9.58 -13.82 -8.09
C LYS A 78 10.08 -12.37 -8.11
N MET A 79 10.24 -11.78 -9.29
CA MET A 79 10.60 -10.36 -9.41
C MET A 79 9.45 -9.45 -8.96
N GLN A 80 8.22 -9.78 -9.35
CA GLN A 80 7.01 -9.05 -8.97
C GLN A 80 6.79 -9.06 -7.46
N GLU A 81 6.97 -10.20 -6.79
CA GLU A 81 6.92 -10.33 -5.33
C GLU A 81 7.93 -9.41 -4.63
N LYS A 82 9.18 -9.36 -5.12
CA LYS A 82 10.20 -8.42 -4.61
C LYS A 82 9.79 -6.96 -4.79
N MET A 83 9.17 -6.61 -5.91
CA MET A 83 8.71 -5.24 -6.18
C MET A 83 7.40 -4.89 -5.46
N GLN A 84 6.60 -5.89 -5.09
CA GLN A 84 5.32 -5.69 -4.42
C GLN A 84 5.50 -4.98 -3.07
N ASN A 85 6.48 -5.37 -2.27
CA ASN A 85 6.76 -4.73 -0.98
C ASN A 85 7.10 -3.25 -1.17
N LYS A 86 7.95 -2.92 -2.15
CA LYS A 86 8.29 -1.52 -2.49
C LYS A 86 7.05 -0.74 -2.90
N ARG A 87 6.23 -1.31 -3.79
CA ARG A 87 4.99 -0.69 -4.28
C ARG A 87 3.95 -0.47 -3.18
N ILE A 88 3.83 -1.42 -2.24
CA ILE A 88 2.94 -1.30 -1.08
C ILE A 88 3.40 -0.13 -0.20
N VAL A 89 4.70 -0.06 0.10
CA VAL A 89 5.27 1.01 0.90
C VAL A 89 5.04 2.38 0.25
N GLU A 90 5.35 2.54 -1.04
CA GLU A 90 5.13 3.78 -1.79
C GLU A 90 3.65 4.20 -1.78
N LYS A 91 2.73 3.27 -2.03
CA LYS A 91 1.29 3.55 -1.98
C LYS A 91 0.82 3.95 -0.58
N ALA A 92 1.40 3.37 0.47
CA ALA A 92 1.08 3.68 1.87
C ALA A 92 1.76 4.96 2.38
N GLN A 93 2.80 5.45 1.69
CA GLN A 93 3.48 6.69 2.04
C GLN A 93 2.56 7.90 1.83
N MET A 94 1.80 7.92 0.75
CA MET A 94 0.99 9.06 0.32
C MET A 94 -0.50 8.82 0.56
N THR A 95 -1.16 9.81 1.16
CA THR A 95 -2.64 9.82 1.23
C THR A 95 -3.23 10.19 -0.13
N HIS A 96 -4.50 9.86 -0.36
CA HIS A 96 -5.20 10.25 -1.59
C HIS A 96 -5.19 11.77 -1.79
N LYS A 97 -5.47 12.55 -0.73
CA LYS A 97 -5.41 14.01 -0.76
C LYS A 97 -4.05 14.54 -1.22
N GLN A 98 -2.96 14.01 -0.67
CA GLN A 98 -1.60 14.39 -1.09
C GLN A 98 -1.30 14.02 -2.54
N ARG A 99 -1.84 12.88 -3.02
CA ARG A 99 -1.70 12.48 -4.43
C ARG A 99 -2.43 13.44 -5.36
N VAL A 100 -3.64 13.86 -4.97
CA VAL A 100 -4.43 14.85 -5.72
C VAL A 100 -3.74 16.22 -5.69
N GLU A 101 -3.24 16.65 -4.53
CA GLU A 101 -2.49 17.91 -4.41
C GLU A 101 -1.25 17.93 -5.31
N LEU A 102 -0.44 16.87 -5.30
CA LEU A 102 0.74 16.78 -6.16
C LEU A 102 0.37 16.70 -7.65
N PHE A 103 -0.72 16.03 -7.97
CA PHE A 103 -1.22 15.99 -9.34
C PHE A 103 -1.64 17.37 -9.82
N ASN A 104 -2.37 18.12 -8.99
CA ASN A 104 -2.77 19.50 -9.30
C ASN A 104 -1.55 20.42 -9.42
N MET A 105 -0.59 20.34 -8.48
CA MET A 105 0.67 21.08 -8.59
C MET A 105 1.45 20.75 -9.87
N HIS A 106 1.42 19.49 -10.30
CA HIS A 106 2.04 19.09 -11.56
C HIS A 106 1.34 19.73 -12.76
N LEU A 107 0.00 19.70 -12.79
CA LEU A 107 -0.80 20.33 -13.85
C LEU A 107 -0.57 21.85 -13.91
N ASP A 108 -0.52 22.53 -12.76
CA ASP A 108 -0.25 23.97 -12.68
C ASP A 108 1.15 24.33 -13.20
N SER A 109 2.10 23.40 -13.08
CA SER A 109 3.46 23.57 -13.59
C SER A 109 3.59 23.24 -15.08
N LEU A 110 2.61 22.58 -15.69
CA LEU A 110 2.67 22.26 -17.11
C LEU A 110 2.32 23.50 -17.94
N THR A 111 3.04 23.67 -19.05
CA THR A 111 2.76 24.78 -19.97
C THR A 111 1.45 24.51 -20.69
N GLU A 112 0.60 25.53 -20.80
CA GLU A 112 -0.64 25.45 -21.58
C GLU A 112 -0.35 25.19 -23.08
N HIS A 113 0.80 25.68 -23.56
CA HIS A 113 1.23 25.60 -24.95
C HIS A 113 2.44 24.68 -25.06
N PHE A 114 2.38 23.74 -26.01
CA PHE A 114 3.45 22.77 -26.30
C PHE A 114 4.32 23.18 -27.49
N ASP A 115 4.06 24.35 -28.09
CA ASP A 115 4.78 24.87 -29.24
C ASP A 115 5.03 26.37 -29.10
N ILE A 116 6.06 26.86 -29.77
CA ILE A 116 6.50 28.25 -29.71
C ILE A 116 5.56 29.09 -30.57
N PRO A 117 5.03 30.22 -30.07
CA PRO A 117 4.19 31.10 -30.86
C PRO A 117 4.94 31.57 -32.11
N LYS A 118 4.27 31.52 -33.27
CA LYS A 118 4.84 31.96 -34.55
C LYS A 118 4.97 33.49 -34.57
N VAL A 119 6.00 33.99 -35.25
CA VAL A 119 6.36 35.44 -35.28
C VAL A 119 5.25 36.34 -35.87
N SER A 120 4.28 35.77 -36.60
CA SER A 120 3.09 36.48 -37.12
C SER A 120 1.81 36.28 -36.28
N TRP A 121 1.92 35.75 -35.06
CA TRP A 121 0.78 35.57 -34.16
C TRP A 121 0.34 36.92 -33.56
N THR A 122 -0.39 37.71 -34.33
CA THR A 122 -1.24 38.78 -33.79
C THR A 122 -2.42 38.14 -33.07
N LYS A 123 -2.76 38.66 -31.88
CA LYS A 123 -3.83 38.16 -31.02
C LYS A 123 -5.21 38.26 -31.67
#